data_AF-A0A6G3XE00-F1
#
_entry.id   AF-A0A6G3XE00-F1
#
_cell.length_a   1.000
_cell.length_b   1.000
_cell.length_c   1.000
_cell.angle_alpha   90.00
_cell.angle_beta   90.00
_cell.angle_gamma   90.00
#
_symmetry.space_group_name_H-M   'P 1'
#
loop_
_entity.id
_entity.type
_entity.pdbx_description
1 polymer ?
#
loop_
_entity_poly.entity_id
_entity_poly.type
_entity_poly.pdbx_seq_one_letter_code
_entity_poly.pdbx_strand_id
1 'polypeptide(L)'
;MDLYEVVGLLAAAMAAGWVDAVVGGGGVLLIPVLLLAFPTYSPAVALGTNKIAAVMGTATAAYMYQRRTELDRSVLLPAAGLAVPFGALGALSASTVPTSYFRPVIMGLLITVALFVAFRPGFGVQQRDIVVTPRRRTTAILVAGVGIGFYDGVFGPGVGTFLIISFTTLLATRFLESAAMAKVINASSNLGALAVFAWQGNVLWALGLGMAVGNVAGAMIGSRTAMKRGSG
;
A
#
# COMPACT_ATOMS: atom_id res chain seq x y z
N MET A 1 -20.70 -8.42 -16.02
CA MET A 1 -19.38 -7.91 -16.43
C MET A 1 -19.11 -8.44 -17.80
N ASP A 2 -18.91 -7.54 -18.74
CA ASP A 2 -18.50 -7.92 -20.08
C ASP A 2 -16.99 -8.20 -20.12
N LEU A 3 -16.54 -8.97 -21.11
CA LEU A 3 -15.13 -9.37 -21.22
C LEU A 3 -14.16 -8.17 -21.22
N TYR A 4 -14.54 -7.05 -21.84
CA TYR A 4 -13.71 -5.84 -21.89
C TYR A 4 -13.50 -5.18 -20.52
N GLU A 5 -14.51 -5.23 -19.64
CA GLU A 5 -14.41 -4.68 -18.28
C GLU A 5 -13.42 -5.50 -17.45
N VAL A 6 -13.52 -6.83 -17.54
CA VAL A 6 -12.62 -7.75 -16.85
C VAL A 6 -11.18 -7.55 -17.32
N VAL A 7 -10.95 -7.50 -18.63
CA VAL A 7 -9.61 -7.25 -19.21
C VAL A 7 -9.07 -5.89 -18.77
N GLY A 8 -9.91 -4.84 -18.78
CA GLY A 8 -9.54 -3.51 -18.31
C GLY A 8 -9.14 -3.49 -16.84
N LEU A 9 -9.89 -4.18 -15.98
CA LEU A 9 -9.58 -4.31 -14.55
C LEU A 9 -8.30 -5.09 -14.29
N LEU A 10 -8.03 -6.16 -15.04
CA LEU A 10 -6.78 -6.92 -14.93
C LEU A 10 -5.57 -6.08 -15.38
N ALA A 11 -5.70 -5.32 -16.47
CA ALA A 11 -4.67 -4.40 -16.93
C ALA A 11 -4.42 -3.27 -15.91
N ALA A 12 -5.48 -2.69 -15.34
CA ALA A 12 -5.37 -1.71 -14.27
C ALA A 12 -4.73 -2.30 -13.01
N ALA A 13 -5.08 -3.53 -12.64
CA ALA A 13 -4.47 -4.22 -11.49
C ALA A 13 -2.98 -4.48 -11.73
N MET A 14 -2.58 -4.85 -12.95
CA MET A 14 -1.17 -4.98 -13.33
C MET A 14 -0.42 -3.65 -13.28
N ALA A 15 -1.00 -2.57 -13.83
CA ALA A 15 -0.42 -1.24 -13.73
C ALA A 15 -0.30 -0.78 -12.26
N ALA A 16 -1.33 -1.03 -11.45
CA ALA A 16 -1.33 -0.74 -10.03
C ALA A 16 -0.23 -1.51 -9.28
N GLY A 17 -0.04 -2.80 -9.57
CA GLY A 17 1.03 -3.61 -8.99
C GLY A 17 2.42 -3.09 -9.36
N TRP A 18 2.59 -2.64 -10.61
CA TRP A 18 3.83 -2.00 -11.06
C TRP A 18 4.09 -0.68 -10.33
N VAL A 19 3.10 0.22 -10.30
CA VAL A 19 3.20 1.52 -9.59
C VAL A 19 3.46 1.31 -8.11
N ASP A 20 2.78 0.33 -7.51
CA ASP A 20 3.00 0.00 -6.11
C ASP A 20 4.44 -0.44 -5.91
N ALA A 21 4.93 -1.42 -6.66
CA ALA A 21 6.29 -1.90 -6.50
C ALA A 21 7.35 -0.81 -6.73
N VAL A 22 7.12 0.15 -7.62
CA VAL A 22 8.11 1.22 -7.92
C VAL A 22 8.08 2.38 -6.92
N VAL A 23 6.89 2.89 -6.59
CA VAL A 23 6.74 4.15 -5.82
C VAL A 23 5.90 3.98 -4.54
N GLY A 24 5.11 2.92 -4.43
CA GLY A 24 4.30 2.63 -3.25
C GLY A 24 2.89 3.22 -3.26
N GLY A 25 2.28 3.36 -4.43
CA GLY A 25 0.98 4.00 -4.63
C GLY A 25 -0.05 3.19 -5.42
N GLY A 26 0.00 1.85 -5.44
CA GLY A 26 -0.89 1.06 -6.31
C GLY A 26 -2.39 1.31 -6.09
N GLY A 27 -2.79 1.51 -4.83
CA GLY A 27 -4.17 1.85 -4.48
C GLY A 27 -4.65 3.18 -5.05
N VAL A 28 -3.75 4.13 -5.32
CA VAL A 28 -4.08 5.41 -5.96
C VAL A 28 -4.66 5.20 -7.37
N LEU A 29 -4.21 4.14 -8.05
CA LEU A 29 -4.68 3.79 -9.39
C LEU A 29 -5.89 2.87 -9.33
N LEU A 30 -5.82 1.79 -8.54
CA LEU A 30 -6.79 0.71 -8.59
C LEU A 30 -8.14 1.05 -7.94
N ILE A 31 -8.14 1.84 -6.87
CA ILE A 31 -9.38 2.23 -6.16
C ILE A 31 -10.31 3.08 -7.05
N PRO A 32 -9.86 4.17 -7.70
CA PRO A 32 -10.73 4.92 -8.60
C PRO A 32 -11.26 4.06 -9.76
N VAL A 33 -10.43 3.18 -10.33
CA VAL A 33 -10.86 2.26 -11.39
C VAL A 33 -11.99 1.34 -10.90
N LEU A 34 -11.88 0.76 -9.71
CA LEU A 34 -12.95 -0.04 -9.11
C LEU A 34 -14.22 0.77 -8.84
N LEU A 35 -14.10 2.00 -8.34
CA LEU A 35 -15.25 2.86 -8.06
C LEU A 35 -15.97 3.31 -9.34
N LEU A 36 -15.25 3.43 -10.45
CA LEU A 36 -15.82 3.74 -11.77
C LEU A 36 -16.45 2.52 -12.41
N ALA A 37 -15.84 1.33 -12.28
CA ALA A 37 -16.38 0.08 -12.80
C ALA A 37 -17.62 -0.39 -12.01
N PHE A 38 -17.72 -0.03 -10.73
CA PHE A 38 -18.78 -0.47 -9.82
C PHE A 38 -19.44 0.72 -9.09
N PRO A 39 -20.09 1.65 -9.81
CA PRO A 39 -20.60 2.90 -9.24
C PRO A 39 -21.77 2.71 -8.24
N THR A 40 -22.44 1.56 -8.30
CA THR A 40 -23.56 1.17 -7.43
C THR A 40 -23.11 0.48 -6.14
N TYR A 41 -21.87 -0.01 -6.10
CA TYR A 41 -21.33 -0.66 -4.90
C TYR A 41 -20.87 0.39 -3.88
N SER A 42 -20.91 0.01 -2.60
CA SER A 42 -20.35 0.86 -1.56
C SER A 42 -18.83 1.00 -1.75
N PRO A 43 -18.23 2.15 -1.39
CA PRO A 43 -16.78 2.29 -1.45
C PRO A 43 -16.01 1.26 -0.61
N ALA A 44 -16.63 0.76 0.47
CA ALA A 44 -16.06 -0.32 1.27
C ALA A 44 -15.81 -1.59 0.45
N VAL A 45 -16.70 -1.92 -0.51
CA VAL A 45 -16.51 -3.07 -1.41
C VAL A 45 -15.32 -2.86 -2.34
N ALA A 46 -15.13 -1.65 -2.87
CA ALA A 46 -13.97 -1.32 -3.70
C ALA A 46 -12.66 -1.39 -2.90
N LEU A 47 -12.66 -0.83 -1.68
CA LEU A 47 -11.51 -0.90 -0.78
C LEU A 47 -11.17 -2.35 -0.42
N GLY A 48 -12.16 -3.13 0.05
CA GLY A 48 -11.98 -4.52 0.46
C GLY A 48 -11.51 -5.41 -0.69
N THR A 49 -12.11 -5.27 -1.88
CA THR A 49 -11.68 -6.02 -3.08
C THR A 49 -10.24 -5.66 -3.49
N ASN A 50 -9.87 -4.38 -3.40
CA ASN A 50 -8.50 -3.94 -3.62
C ASN A 50 -7.50 -4.54 -2.61
N LYS A 51 -7.91 -4.78 -1.35
CA LYS A 51 -7.01 -5.36 -0.34
C LYS A 51 -6.49 -6.75 -0.72
N ILE A 52 -7.24 -7.58 -1.45
CA ILE A 52 -6.73 -8.87 -1.96
C ILE A 52 -5.53 -8.64 -2.89
N ALA A 53 -5.70 -7.77 -3.89
CA ALA A 53 -4.64 -7.46 -4.85
C ALA A 53 -3.44 -6.80 -4.16
N ALA A 54 -3.70 -5.91 -3.20
CA ALA A 54 -2.67 -5.23 -2.43
C ALA A 54 -1.83 -6.20 -1.59
N VAL A 55 -2.45 -7.12 -0.85
CA VAL A 55 -1.71 -8.14 -0.06
C VAL A 55 -0.79 -8.96 -0.97
N MET A 56 -1.31 -9.50 -2.07
CA MET A 56 -0.54 -10.38 -2.96
C MET A 56 0.57 -9.63 -3.70
N GLY A 57 0.28 -8.43 -4.20
CA GLY A 57 1.23 -7.58 -4.90
C GLY A 57 2.37 -7.09 -3.99
N THR A 58 2.01 -6.59 -2.81
CA THR A 58 2.99 -6.08 -1.83
C THR A 58 3.84 -7.20 -1.24
N ALA A 59 3.26 -8.38 -0.96
CA ALA A 59 4.03 -9.56 -0.53
C ALA A 59 5.01 -10.02 -1.61
N THR A 60 4.60 -10.01 -2.89
CA THR A 60 5.48 -10.31 -4.02
C THR A 60 6.62 -9.31 -4.13
N ALA A 61 6.32 -8.02 -4.02
CA ALA A 61 7.34 -6.98 -4.03
C ALA A 61 8.29 -7.14 -2.83
N ALA A 62 7.77 -7.32 -1.62
CA ALA A 62 8.57 -7.54 -0.41
C ALA A 62 9.55 -8.70 -0.60
N TYR A 63 9.09 -9.83 -1.14
CA TYR A 63 9.92 -10.99 -1.44
C TYR A 63 11.04 -10.71 -2.45
N MET A 64 10.77 -9.89 -3.47
CA MET A 64 11.76 -9.50 -4.47
C MET A 64 12.81 -8.55 -3.90
N TYR A 65 12.38 -7.58 -3.08
CA TYR A 65 13.25 -6.58 -2.47
C TYR A 65 14.12 -7.14 -1.35
N GLN A 66 13.60 -7.99 -0.47
CA GLN A 66 14.37 -8.60 0.64
C GLN A 66 15.56 -9.42 0.17
N ARG A 67 15.56 -9.88 -1.09
CA ARG A 67 16.68 -10.61 -1.70
C ARG A 67 17.84 -9.71 -2.12
N ARG A 68 17.69 -8.38 -2.03
CA ARG A 68 18.66 -7.39 -2.52
C ARG A 68 19.14 -6.41 -1.45
N THR A 69 18.56 -6.45 -0.25
CA THR A 69 18.96 -5.58 0.86
C THR A 69 18.76 -6.32 2.18
N GLU A 70 19.64 -6.06 3.12
CA GLU A 70 19.42 -6.47 4.50
C GLU A 70 18.32 -5.59 5.10
N LEU A 71 17.55 -6.18 6.02
CA LEU A 71 16.42 -5.51 6.68
C LEU A 71 16.69 -5.47 8.17
N ASP A 72 16.54 -4.30 8.79
CA ASP A 72 16.59 -4.18 10.24
C ASP A 72 15.34 -4.83 10.87
N ARG A 73 15.50 -6.12 11.23
CA ARG A 73 14.42 -6.93 11.82
C ARG A 73 13.91 -6.38 13.14
N SER A 74 14.74 -5.62 13.87
CA SER A 74 14.36 -5.04 15.17
C SER A 74 13.33 -3.92 15.02
N VAL A 75 13.27 -3.27 13.86
CA VAL A 75 12.24 -2.28 13.51
C VAL A 75 11.11 -2.95 12.72
N LEU A 76 11.47 -3.78 11.75
CA LEU A 76 10.53 -4.35 10.80
C LEU A 76 9.48 -5.26 11.45
N LEU A 77 9.89 -6.21 12.29
CA LEU A 77 8.97 -7.20 12.85
C LEU A 77 7.95 -6.56 13.82
N PRO A 78 8.35 -5.67 14.75
CA PRO A 78 7.37 -4.97 15.59
C PRO A 78 6.43 -4.07 14.77
N ALA A 79 6.95 -3.35 13.78
CA ALA A 79 6.11 -2.48 12.95
C ALA A 79 5.10 -3.28 12.12
N ALA A 80 5.52 -4.39 11.50
CA ALA A 80 4.63 -5.29 10.78
C ALA A 80 3.60 -5.95 11.71
N GLY A 81 4.01 -6.37 12.91
CA GLY A 81 3.13 -6.93 13.93
C GLY A 81 2.05 -5.95 14.41
N LEU A 82 2.39 -4.67 14.54
CA LEU A 82 1.42 -3.60 14.86
C LEU A 82 0.55 -3.22 13.66
N ALA A 83 1.09 -3.27 12.43
CA ALA A 83 0.36 -2.92 11.22
C ALA A 83 -0.88 -3.78 10.99
N VAL A 84 -0.85 -5.07 11.37
CA VAL A 84 -2.01 -5.97 11.23
C VAL A 84 -3.22 -5.49 12.06
N PRO A 85 -3.16 -5.38 13.41
CA PRO A 85 -4.29 -4.94 14.20
C PRO A 85 -4.69 -3.50 13.89
N PHE A 86 -3.75 -2.60 13.61
CA PHE A 86 -4.11 -1.22 13.27
C PHE A 86 -4.71 -1.07 11.88
N GLY A 87 -4.29 -1.88 10.90
CA GLY A 87 -4.97 -1.99 9.61
C GLY A 87 -6.40 -2.53 9.74
N ALA A 88 -6.61 -3.50 10.63
CA ALA A 88 -7.96 -3.98 10.97
C ALA A 88 -8.80 -2.88 11.64
N LEU A 89 -8.25 -2.17 12.63
CA LEU A 89 -8.94 -1.05 13.29
C LEU A 89 -9.27 0.08 12.32
N GLY A 90 -8.38 0.38 11.37
CA GLY A 90 -8.63 1.32 10.30
C GLY A 90 -9.82 0.90 9.43
N ALA A 91 -9.85 -0.36 8.99
CA ALA A 91 -10.96 -0.90 8.21
C ALA A 91 -12.29 -0.91 8.99
N LEU A 92 -12.26 -1.21 10.29
CA LEU A 92 -13.43 -1.10 11.16
C LEU A 92 -13.94 0.34 11.23
N SER A 93 -13.05 1.31 11.39
CA SER A 93 -13.45 2.73 11.42
C SER A 93 -13.97 3.22 10.06
N ALA A 94 -13.48 2.68 8.94
CA ALA A 94 -14.03 3.01 7.61
C ALA A 94 -15.51 2.61 7.49
N SER A 95 -15.91 1.51 8.13
CA SER A 95 -17.28 1.01 8.07
C SER A 95 -18.30 1.83 8.89
N THR A 96 -17.84 2.71 9.79
CA THR A 96 -18.72 3.58 10.59
C THR A 96 -18.97 4.93 9.94
N VAL A 97 -18.25 5.27 8.87
CA VAL A 97 -18.39 6.56 8.17
C VAL A 97 -19.51 6.46 7.13
N PRO A 98 -20.50 7.37 7.14
CA PRO A 98 -21.57 7.36 6.14
C PRO A 98 -20.99 7.51 4.73
N THR A 99 -21.52 6.73 3.78
CA THR A 99 -21.02 6.68 2.39
C THR A 99 -21.03 8.04 1.69
N SER A 100 -21.97 8.92 2.04
CA SER A 100 -22.08 10.29 1.52
C SER A 100 -20.85 11.16 1.83
N TYR A 101 -20.21 10.96 2.97
CA TYR A 101 -18.96 11.64 3.35
C TYR A 101 -17.72 10.87 2.88
N PHE A 102 -17.81 9.54 2.87
CA PHE A 102 -16.66 8.69 2.60
C PHE A 102 -16.18 8.80 1.14
N ARG A 103 -17.10 8.91 0.17
CA ARG A 103 -16.75 9.00 -1.26
C ARG A 103 -16.00 10.30 -1.61
N PRO A 104 -16.44 11.52 -1.20
CA PRO A 104 -15.68 12.74 -1.41
C PRO A 104 -14.30 12.74 -0.72
N VAL A 105 -14.22 12.21 0.50
CA VAL A 105 -12.95 12.14 1.25
C VAL A 105 -11.94 11.26 0.54
N ILE A 106 -12.35 10.07 0.07
CA ILE A 106 -11.47 9.19 -0.70
C ILE A 106 -11.01 9.86 -2.00
N MET A 107 -11.91 10.51 -2.73
CA MET A 107 -11.56 11.19 -3.98
C MET A 107 -10.58 12.34 -3.75
N GLY A 108 -10.83 13.18 -2.74
CA GLY A 108 -9.91 14.26 -2.35
C GLY A 108 -8.53 13.71 -1.94
N LEU A 109 -8.51 12.62 -1.19
CA LEU A 109 -7.28 11.95 -0.77
C LEU A 109 -6.51 11.36 -1.96
N LEU A 110 -7.20 10.69 -2.88
CA LEU A 110 -6.61 10.14 -4.10
C LEU A 110 -5.94 11.24 -4.94
N ILE A 111 -6.63 12.37 -5.14
CA ILE A 111 -6.08 13.53 -5.86
C ILE A 111 -4.88 14.09 -5.10
N THR A 112 -5.00 14.31 -3.79
CA THR A 112 -3.92 14.87 -2.97
C THR A 112 -2.66 14.00 -3.03
N VAL A 113 -2.81 12.68 -2.87
CA VAL A 113 -1.69 11.73 -2.95
C VAL A 113 -1.12 11.69 -4.36
N ALA A 114 -1.96 11.67 -5.40
CA ALA A 114 -1.51 11.69 -6.79
C ALA A 114 -0.69 12.95 -7.10
N LEU A 115 -1.17 14.13 -6.69
CA LEU A 115 -0.46 15.40 -6.86
C LEU A 115 0.83 15.41 -6.04
N PHE A 116 0.81 14.94 -4.79
CA PHE A 116 2.01 14.87 -3.95
C PHE A 116 3.10 14.01 -4.61
N VAL A 117 2.74 12.83 -5.11
CA VAL A 117 3.67 11.93 -5.82
C VAL A 117 4.16 12.56 -7.13
N ALA A 118 3.27 13.20 -7.89
CA ALA A 118 3.63 13.84 -9.17
C ALA A 118 4.57 15.03 -8.99
N PHE A 119 4.35 15.86 -7.97
CA PHE A 119 5.12 17.09 -7.75
C PHE A 119 6.36 16.88 -6.87
N ARG A 120 6.52 15.74 -6.20
CA ARG A 120 7.70 15.44 -5.38
C ARG A 120 8.36 14.08 -5.68
N PRO A 121 8.81 13.84 -6.93
CA PRO A 121 9.41 12.56 -7.33
C PRO A 121 10.74 12.24 -6.62
N GLY A 122 11.42 13.22 -6.02
CA GLY A 122 12.68 13.03 -5.28
C GLY A 122 12.55 12.95 -3.75
N PHE A 123 11.33 12.92 -3.20
CA PHE A 123 11.12 12.94 -1.75
C PHE A 123 11.44 11.57 -1.14
N GLY A 124 12.34 11.54 -0.14
CA GLY A 124 12.85 10.30 0.45
C GLY A 124 14.11 9.72 -0.21
N VAL A 125 14.62 10.34 -1.29
CA VAL A 125 15.88 9.91 -1.94
C VAL A 125 17.12 10.56 -1.30
N GLN A 126 16.93 11.66 -0.56
CA GLN A 126 18.02 12.36 0.12
C GLN A 126 18.47 11.57 1.35
N GLN A 127 19.61 10.92 1.23
CA GLN A 127 20.34 10.41 2.38
C GLN A 127 20.73 11.59 3.27
N ARG A 128 20.40 11.47 4.55
CA ARG A 128 20.84 12.40 5.58
C ARG A 128 21.70 11.60 6.54
N ASP A 129 22.89 12.10 6.85
CA ASP A 129 23.71 11.52 7.91
C ASP A 129 23.11 11.93 9.26
N ILE A 130 22.25 11.06 9.80
CA ILE A 130 21.61 11.28 11.09
C ILE A 130 21.92 10.11 12.02
N VAL A 131 22.28 10.41 13.26
CA VAL A 131 22.46 9.39 14.30
C VAL A 131 21.10 8.77 14.65
N VAL A 132 20.95 7.47 14.39
CA VAL A 132 19.73 6.72 14.68
C VAL A 132 19.70 6.36 16.17
N THR A 133 18.91 7.11 16.94
CA THR A 133 18.72 6.86 18.37
C THR A 133 17.63 5.80 18.63
N PRO A 134 17.61 5.13 19.81
CA PRO A 134 16.53 4.22 20.18
C PRO A 134 15.15 4.86 20.11
N ARG A 135 15.04 6.15 20.48
CA ARG A 135 13.79 6.92 20.36
C ARG A 135 13.31 7.00 18.92
N ARG A 136 14.21 7.27 17.96
CA ARG A 136 13.86 7.31 16.52
C ARG A 136 13.39 5.95 16.00
N ARG A 137 14.01 4.86 16.46
CA ARG A 137 13.56 3.49 16.14
C ARG A 137 12.14 3.25 16.63
N THR A 138 11.84 3.57 17.89
CA THR A 138 10.49 3.44 18.44
C THR A 138 9.49 4.33 17.70
N THR A 139 9.86 5.58 17.38
CA THR A 139 9.00 6.47 16.58
C THR A 139 8.72 5.88 15.21
N ALA A 140 9.71 5.32 14.51
CA ALA A 140 9.51 4.69 13.21
C ALA A 140 8.57 3.48 13.30
N ILE A 141 8.70 2.64 14.34
CA ILE A 141 7.81 1.51 14.59
C ILE A 141 6.37 1.98 14.80
N LEU A 142 6.15 2.99 15.65
CA LEU A 142 4.82 3.50 15.94
C LEU A 142 4.20 4.22 14.74
N VAL A 143 4.96 5.07 14.04
CA VAL A 143 4.47 5.77 12.85
C VAL A 143 4.10 4.77 11.76
N ALA A 144 4.98 3.81 11.45
CA ALA A 144 4.73 2.84 10.38
C ALA A 144 3.65 1.81 10.74
N GLY A 145 3.75 1.21 11.93
CA GLY A 145 2.84 0.14 12.35
C GLY A 145 1.48 0.64 12.84
N VAL A 146 1.44 1.76 13.56
CA VAL A 146 0.18 2.27 14.15
C VAL A 146 -0.44 3.32 13.24
N GLY A 147 0.26 4.44 13.00
CA GLY A 147 -0.30 5.58 12.27
C GLY A 147 -0.59 5.25 10.81
N ILE A 148 0.42 4.78 10.08
CA ILE A 148 0.29 4.42 8.67
C ILE A 148 -0.50 3.12 8.51
N GLY A 149 -0.32 2.14 9.41
CA GLY A 149 -1.14 0.92 9.40
C GLY A 149 -2.63 1.21 9.53
N PHE A 150 -3.03 2.09 10.45
CA PHE A 150 -4.41 2.55 10.58
C PHE A 150 -4.88 3.29 9.32
N TYR A 151 -4.11 4.25 8.84
CA TYR A 151 -4.42 4.99 7.61
C TYR A 151 -4.61 4.06 6.39
N ASP A 152 -3.76 3.04 6.25
CA ASP A 152 -3.89 2.04 5.18
C ASP A 152 -5.22 1.27 5.31
N GLY A 153 -5.59 0.89 6.53
CA GLY A 153 -6.86 0.25 6.82
C GLY A 153 -8.07 1.09 6.43
N VAL A 154 -8.04 2.39 6.74
CA VAL A 154 -9.16 3.31 6.43
C VAL A 154 -9.25 3.58 4.94
N PHE A 155 -8.13 3.96 4.32
CA PHE A 155 -8.11 4.52 2.97
C PHE A 155 -7.27 3.66 2.01
N GLY A 156 -5.96 3.54 2.27
CA GLY A 156 -5.03 2.75 1.44
C GLY A 156 -4.17 3.47 0.39
N PRO A 157 -4.59 4.57 -0.28
CA PRO A 157 -3.74 5.29 -1.25
C PRO A 157 -2.43 5.81 -0.66
N GLY A 158 -1.30 5.63 -1.36
CA GLY A 158 -0.01 6.27 -1.04
C GLY A 158 0.76 5.67 0.15
N VAL A 159 0.27 4.58 0.74
CA VAL A 159 0.85 3.96 1.95
C VAL A 159 2.32 3.59 1.78
N GLY A 160 2.67 2.96 0.65
CA GLY A 160 4.07 2.58 0.40
C GLY A 160 4.98 3.80 0.32
N THR A 161 4.54 4.91 -0.27
CA THR A 161 5.29 6.17 -0.30
C THR A 161 5.46 6.75 1.09
N PHE A 162 4.40 6.77 1.91
CA PHE A 162 4.48 7.26 3.30
C PHE A 162 5.41 6.42 4.18
N LEU A 163 5.40 5.10 4.00
CA LEU A 163 6.32 4.19 4.70
C LEU A 163 7.77 4.45 4.29
N ILE A 164 8.04 4.57 2.98
CA ILE A 164 9.39 4.90 2.47
C ILE A 164 9.88 6.22 3.05
N ILE A 165 9.03 7.26 3.03
CA ILE A 165 9.38 8.57 3.60
C ILE A 165 9.66 8.45 5.11
N SER A 166 8.83 7.70 5.84
CA SER A 166 9.00 7.53 7.29
C SER A 166 10.34 6.89 7.63
N PHE A 167 10.73 5.83 6.92
CA PHE A 167 12.01 5.16 7.19
C PHE A 167 13.22 5.97 6.73
N THR A 168 13.17 6.57 5.54
CA THR A 168 14.26 7.43 5.05
C THR A 168 14.48 8.65 5.95
N THR A 169 13.41 9.23 6.52
CA THR A 169 13.52 10.43 7.38
C THR A 169 13.87 10.11 8.83
N LEU A 170 13.31 9.05 9.41
CA LEU A 170 13.50 8.71 10.83
C LEU A 170 14.75 7.88 11.06
N LEU A 171 15.06 6.97 10.13
CA LEU A 171 16.13 5.98 10.26
C LEU A 171 17.29 6.20 9.30
N ALA A 172 17.21 7.20 8.40
CA ALA A 172 18.25 7.48 7.41
C ALA A 172 18.61 6.26 6.53
N THR A 173 17.67 5.33 6.35
CA THR A 173 17.92 4.13 5.54
C THR A 173 17.94 4.45 4.07
N ARG A 174 18.62 3.61 3.28
CA ARG A 174 18.65 3.75 1.82
C ARG A 174 17.25 3.51 1.25
N PHE A 175 16.95 4.12 0.10
CA PHE A 175 15.67 3.94 -0.58
C PHE A 175 15.30 2.46 -0.77
N LEU A 176 16.26 1.61 -1.17
CA LEU A 176 16.03 0.18 -1.39
C LEU A 176 15.59 -0.55 -0.11
N GLU A 177 16.23 -0.25 1.01
CA GLU A 177 15.89 -0.80 2.34
C GLU A 177 14.53 -0.30 2.81
N SER A 178 14.29 1.00 2.72
CA SER A 178 13.00 1.62 3.03
C SER A 178 11.86 1.05 2.19
N ALA A 179 12.07 0.86 0.89
CA ALA A 179 11.10 0.26 0.00
C ALA A 179 10.81 -1.20 0.40
N ALA A 180 11.83 -1.98 0.73
CA ALA A 180 11.67 -3.36 1.17
C ALA A 180 10.86 -3.45 2.48
N MET A 181 11.21 -2.65 3.48
CA MET A 181 10.47 -2.58 4.77
C MET A 181 9.02 -2.11 4.56
N ALA A 182 8.83 -1.09 3.71
CA ALA A 182 7.51 -0.59 3.37
C ALA A 182 6.61 -1.67 2.77
N LYS A 183 7.12 -2.54 1.90
CA LYS A 183 6.31 -3.61 1.29
C LYS A 183 5.86 -4.68 2.27
N VAL A 184 6.70 -5.06 3.22
CA VAL A 184 6.33 -6.00 4.28
C VAL A 184 5.24 -5.40 5.16
N ILE A 185 5.41 -4.16 5.60
CA ILE A 185 4.43 -3.49 6.48
C ILE A 185 3.11 -3.24 5.75
N ASN A 186 3.17 -2.84 4.48
CA ASN A 186 1.98 -2.67 3.64
C ASN A 186 1.25 -4.01 3.48
N ALA A 187 1.95 -5.12 3.27
CA ALA A 187 1.32 -6.45 3.21
C ALA A 187 0.61 -6.78 4.55
N SER A 188 1.24 -6.47 5.68
CA SER A 188 0.68 -6.69 7.01
C SER A 188 -0.57 -5.85 7.29
N SER A 189 -0.56 -4.55 7.04
CA SER A 189 -1.74 -3.70 7.24
C SER A 189 -2.87 -4.05 6.28
N ASN A 190 -2.56 -4.36 5.02
CA ASN A 190 -3.58 -4.82 4.06
C ASN A 190 -4.17 -6.17 4.47
N LEU A 191 -3.40 -7.07 5.09
CA LEU A 191 -3.91 -8.35 5.60
C LEU A 191 -4.93 -8.12 6.74
N GLY A 192 -4.61 -7.24 7.68
CA GLY A 192 -5.54 -6.88 8.76
C GLY A 192 -6.82 -6.23 8.24
N ALA A 193 -6.68 -5.29 7.30
CA ALA A 193 -7.82 -4.64 6.65
C ALA A 193 -8.67 -5.62 5.85
N LEU A 194 -8.03 -6.52 5.09
CA LEU A 194 -8.71 -7.55 4.30
C LEU A 194 -9.55 -8.46 5.19
N ALA A 195 -9.03 -8.89 6.35
CA ALA A 195 -9.77 -9.74 7.28
C ALA A 195 -11.07 -9.06 7.74
N VAL A 196 -11.03 -7.76 8.04
CA VAL A 196 -12.22 -6.99 8.45
C VAL A 196 -13.20 -6.79 7.29
N PHE A 197 -12.73 -6.34 6.12
CA PHE A 197 -13.62 -6.17 4.98
C PHE A 197 -14.24 -7.49 4.53
N ALA A 198 -13.49 -8.59 4.59
CA ALA A 198 -14.00 -9.93 4.31
C ALA A 198 -15.09 -10.33 5.31
N TRP A 199 -14.87 -10.10 6.60
CA TRP A 199 -15.85 -10.38 7.64
C TRP A 199 -17.13 -9.54 7.47
N GLN A 200 -17.02 -8.31 7.00
CA GLN A 200 -18.16 -7.43 6.69
C GLN A 200 -18.86 -7.73 5.36
N GLY A 201 -18.39 -8.72 4.58
CA GLY A 201 -18.95 -9.04 3.26
C GLY A 201 -18.60 -8.02 2.16
N ASN A 202 -17.62 -7.15 2.40
CA ASN A 202 -17.20 -6.08 1.49
C ASN A 202 -16.08 -6.54 0.52
N VAL A 203 -16.08 -7.81 0.11
CA VAL A 203 -15.01 -8.39 -0.71
C VAL A 203 -15.59 -9.21 -1.87
N LEU A 204 -15.29 -8.79 -3.10
CA LEU A 204 -15.61 -9.55 -4.30
C LEU A 204 -14.48 -10.54 -4.59
N TRP A 205 -14.53 -11.72 -3.97
CA TRP A 205 -13.43 -12.71 -3.99
C TRP A 205 -12.96 -13.10 -5.39
N ALA A 206 -13.86 -13.47 -6.30
CA ALA A 206 -13.50 -13.90 -7.64
C ALA A 206 -12.77 -12.78 -8.41
N LEU A 207 -13.30 -11.55 -8.33
CA LEU A 207 -12.69 -10.38 -8.95
C LEU A 207 -11.35 -10.03 -8.30
N GLY A 208 -11.29 -9.98 -6.98
CA GLY A 208 -10.08 -9.64 -6.23
C GLY A 208 -8.95 -10.63 -6.46
N LEU A 209 -9.25 -11.93 -6.56
CA LEU A 209 -8.27 -12.97 -6.91
C LEU A 209 -7.79 -12.85 -8.36
N GLY A 210 -8.70 -12.57 -9.31
CA GLY A 210 -8.32 -12.31 -10.69
C GLY A 210 -7.39 -11.10 -10.79
N MET A 211 -7.76 -10.00 -10.15
CA MET A 211 -6.92 -8.80 -10.05
C MET A 211 -5.58 -9.06 -9.37
N ALA A 212 -5.54 -9.93 -8.36
CA ALA A 212 -4.29 -10.29 -7.70
C ALA A 212 -3.28 -10.92 -8.66
N VAL A 213 -3.71 -11.72 -9.63
CA VAL A 213 -2.82 -12.27 -10.67
C VAL A 213 -2.16 -11.14 -11.47
N GLY A 214 -2.96 -10.19 -11.97
CA GLY A 214 -2.44 -9.02 -12.68
C GLY A 214 -1.50 -8.19 -11.80
N ASN A 215 -1.91 -7.93 -10.56
CA ASN A 215 -1.14 -7.14 -9.59
C ASN A 215 0.21 -7.80 -9.25
N VAL A 216 0.24 -9.11 -9.05
CA VAL A 216 1.48 -9.88 -8.84
C VAL A 216 2.42 -9.77 -10.04
N ALA A 217 1.91 -9.93 -11.26
CA ALA A 217 2.71 -9.77 -12.48
C ALA A 217 3.28 -8.34 -12.58
N GLY A 218 2.45 -7.33 -12.32
CA GLY A 218 2.85 -5.94 -12.24
C GLY A 218 3.94 -5.70 -11.19
N ALA A 219 3.77 -6.25 -9.99
CA ALA A 219 4.70 -6.12 -8.88
C ALA A 219 6.05 -6.77 -9.21
N MET A 220 6.08 -7.95 -9.83
CA MET A 220 7.32 -8.59 -10.27
C MET A 220 8.11 -7.71 -11.25
N ILE A 221 7.42 -7.12 -12.24
CA ILE A 221 8.04 -6.23 -13.23
C ILE A 221 8.50 -4.93 -12.55
N GLY A 222 7.63 -4.30 -11.75
CA GLY A 222 7.90 -3.04 -11.06
C GLY A 222 9.08 -3.14 -10.08
N SER A 223 9.15 -4.21 -9.28
CA SER A 223 10.30 -4.46 -8.40
C SER A 223 11.59 -4.55 -9.19
N ARG A 224 11.61 -5.25 -10.34
CA ARG A 224 12.81 -5.32 -11.20
C ARG A 224 13.19 -3.93 -11.74
N THR A 225 12.22 -3.12 -12.16
CA THR A 225 12.46 -1.76 -12.66
C THR A 225 13.05 -0.87 -11.57
N ALA A 226 12.47 -0.87 -10.37
CA ALA A 226 12.91 -0.02 -9.28
C ALA A 226 14.29 -0.43 -8.74
N MET A 227 14.58 -1.73 -8.65
CA MET A 227 15.91 -2.21 -8.25
C MET A 227 17.00 -1.82 -9.26
N LYS A 228 16.70 -1.76 -10.57
CA LYS A 228 17.62 -1.26 -11.60
C LYS A 228 17.87 0.25 -11.51
N ARG A 229 16.92 1.04 -11.01
CA ARG A 229 17.04 2.51 -10.90
C ARG A 229 17.59 2.97 -9.55
N GLY A 230 17.37 2.22 -8.47
CA GLY A 230 17.85 2.53 -7.12
C GLY A 230 19.27 2.03 -6.80
N SER A 231 19.98 1.50 -7.80
CA SER A 231 21.38 1.05 -7.70
C SER A 231 22.40 2.08 -8.21
N GLY A 232 21.95 3.31 -8.52
CA GLY A 232 22.79 4.46 -8.85
C GLY A 232 22.86 5.45 -7.70
#